data_AF-V7EHY6-F1
#
_entry.id   AF-V7EHY6-F1
#
_cell.length_a   1.000
_cell.length_b   1.000
_cell.length_c   1.000
_cell.angle_alpha   90.00
_cell.angle_beta   90.00
_cell.angle_gamma   90.00
#
_symmetry.space_group_name_H-M   'P 1'
#
loop_
_entity.id
_entity.type
_entity.pdbx_description
1 polymer ?
#
loop_
_entity_poly.entity_id
_entity_poly.type
_entity_poly.pdbx_seq_one_letter_code
_entity_poly.pdbx_strand_id
1 'polypeptide(L)' 'MLYCSEPDPPSCVDSFYTFDDQSSFDRCRRELQSYLTEVSDYRACLMTAANDSADEATDLVERFNCKAEGNSFCP' A
#
# COMPACT_ATOMS: atom_id res chain seq x y z
N MET A 1 -12.29 2.57 4.94
CA MET A 1 -10.81 2.67 5.05
C MET A 1 -10.21 1.46 4.39
N LEU A 2 -9.41 1.67 3.33
CA LEU A 2 -8.56 0.63 2.77
C LEU A 2 -7.45 0.33 3.81
N TYR A 3 -7.30 -0.92 4.24
CA TYR A 3 -6.17 -1.32 5.07
C TYR A 3 -5.09 -1.91 4.15
N CYS A 4 -3.97 -1.20 4.02
CA CYS A 4 -2.81 -1.67 3.27
C CYS A 4 -1.88 -2.41 4.23
N SER A 5 -1.70 -3.71 4.03
CA SER A 5 -0.78 -4.53 4.83
C SER A 5 0.64 -4.36 4.30
N GLU A 6 1.53 -3.79 5.11
CA GLU A 6 2.96 -3.74 4.79
C GLU A 6 3.54 -5.16 4.87
N PRO A 7 4.25 -5.62 3.83
CA PRO A 7 4.87 -6.94 3.85
C PRO A 7 6.16 -6.93 4.67
N ASP A 8 6.42 -8.03 5.36
CA ASP A 8 7.66 -8.23 6.11
C ASP A 8 8.76 -8.81 5.20
N PRO A 9 10.00 -8.28 5.27
CA PRO A 9 11.10 -8.82 4.49
C PRO A 9 11.42 -10.27 4.90
N PRO A 10 11.85 -11.13 3.96
CA PRO A 10 12.18 -12.50 4.27
C PRO A 10 13.46 -12.57 5.11
N SER A 11 13.34 -13.15 6.31
CA SER A 11 14.45 -13.28 7.28
C SER A 11 15.71 -13.96 6.75
N CYS A 12 15.61 -14.75 5.67
CA CYS A 12 16.74 -15.42 5.05
C CYS A 12 17.77 -14.46 4.45
N VAL A 13 17.38 -13.21 4.13
CA VAL A 13 18.29 -12.19 3.58
C VAL A 13 19.16 -11.54 4.67
N ASP A 14 18.59 -11.37 5.87
CA ASP A 14 19.28 -10.78 7.03
C ASP A 14 19.94 -11.84 7.94
N SER A 15 19.86 -13.11 7.54
CA SER A 15 20.45 -14.23 8.28
C SER A 15 21.98 -14.16 8.26
N PHE A 16 22.63 -14.50 9.39
CA PHE A 16 24.09 -14.66 9.46
C PHE A 16 24.60 -15.86 8.66
N TYR A 17 23.72 -16.78 8.28
CA TYR A 17 24.06 -18.01 7.55
C TYR A 17 24.03 -17.80 6.05
N THR A 18 24.96 -18.43 5.34
CA THR A 18 24.98 -18.49 3.88
C THR A 18 24.06 -19.58 3.34
N PHE A 19 23.84 -19.57 2.02
CA PHE A 19 23.12 -20.66 1.34
C PHE A 19 24.04 -21.86 1.16
N ASP A 20 24.09 -22.72 2.18
CA ASP A 20 25.00 -23.88 2.22
C ASP A 20 24.54 -25.02 1.29
N ASP A 21 23.28 -24.96 0.84
CA ASP A 21 22.72 -25.90 -0.13
C ASP A 21 21.70 -25.24 -1.07
N GLN A 22 21.45 -25.89 -2.21
CA GLN A 22 20.54 -25.41 -3.25
C GLN A 22 19.09 -25.24 -2.75
N SER A 23 18.65 -26.06 -1.79
CA SER A 23 17.30 -25.97 -1.24
C SER A 23 17.11 -24.69 -0.43
N SER A 24 18.10 -24.36 0.41
CA SER A 24 18.11 -23.12 1.20
C SER A 24 18.10 -21.88 0.31
N PHE A 25 18.89 -21.90 -0.78
CA PHE A 25 18.90 -20.85 -1.79
C PHE A 25 17.55 -20.72 -2.51
N ASP A 26 17.02 -21.82 -3.05
CA ASP A 26 15.78 -21.81 -3.82
C ASP A 26 14.55 -21.46 -2.97
N ARG A 27 14.59 -21.77 -1.67
CA ARG A 27 13.57 -21.34 -0.72
C ARG A 27 13.63 -19.83 -0.52
N CYS A 28 14.80 -19.29 -0.17
CA CYS A 28 14.95 -17.85 0.06
C CYS A 28 14.64 -17.03 -1.20
N ARG A 29 15.07 -17.50 -2.38
CA ARG A 29 14.73 -16.87 -3.65
C ARG A 29 13.22 -16.77 -3.87
N ARG A 30 12.47 -17.82 -3.54
CA ARG A 30 11.00 -17.84 -3.65
C ARG A 30 10.34 -16.89 -2.65
N GLU A 31 10.81 -16.87 -1.40
CA GLU A 31 10.34 -15.94 -0.37
C GLU A 31 10.60 -14.48 -0.79
N LEU A 32 11.79 -14.18 -1.33
CA LEU A 32 12.12 -12.86 -1.87
C LEU A 32 11.24 -12.47 -3.07
N GLN A 33 10.96 -13.39 -3.99
CA GLN A 33 10.05 -13.12 -5.11
C GLN A 33 8.61 -12.84 -4.65
N SER A 34 8.13 -13.55 -3.61
CA SER A 34 6.84 -13.27 -2.98
C SER A 34 6.83 -11.86 -2.38
N TYR A 35 7.84 -11.54 -1.57
CA TYR A 35 7.98 -10.23 -0.95
C TYR A 35 7.97 -9.09 -1.97
N LEU A 36 8.69 -9.21 -3.09
CA LEU A 36 8.68 -8.20 -4.14
C LEU A 36 7.31 -7.98 -4.77
N THR A 37 6.51 -9.05 -4.89
CA THR A 37 5.13 -8.98 -5.39
C THR A 37 4.25 -8.27 -4.37
N GLU A 38 4.34 -8.67 -3.10
CA GLU A 38 3.59 -8.07 -2.00
C GLU A 38 3.93 -6.58 -1.81
N VAL A 39 5.19 -6.16 -2.00
CA VAL A 39 5.59 -4.74 -1.98
C VAL A 39 4.93 -3.96 -3.11
N SER A 40 4.83 -4.56 -4.30
CA SER A 40 4.12 -3.93 -5.43
C SER A 40 2.63 -3.74 -5.12
N ASP A 41 2.00 -4.76 -4.55
CA ASP A 41 0.59 -4.71 -4.17
C ASP A 41 0.33 -3.72 -3.04
N TYR A 42 1.21 -3.67 -2.03
CA TYR A 42 1.15 -2.70 -0.95
C TYR A 42 1.27 -1.27 -1.48
N ARG A 43 2.21 -1.01 -2.39
CA ARG A 43 2.35 0.30 -3.04
C ARG A 43 1.10 0.69 -3.82
N ALA A 44 0.52 -0.24 -4.58
CA ALA A 44 -0.71 0.02 -5.32
C ALA A 44 -1.87 0.38 -4.37
N CYS A 45 -2.01 -0.36 -3.27
CA CYS A 45 -2.98 -0.07 -2.22
C CYS A 45 -2.82 1.34 -1.64
N LEU A 46 -1.59 1.73 -1.29
CA LEU A 46 -1.29 3.07 -0.77
C LEU A 46 -1.65 4.17 -1.76
N MET A 47 -1.41 3.96 -3.05
CA MET A 47 -1.78 4.92 -4.09
C MET A 47 -3.30 5.09 -4.20
N THR A 48 -4.05 3.99 -4.14
CA THR A 48 -5.53 4.06 -4.09
C THR A 48 -6.00 4.81 -2.86
N ALA A 49 -5.50 4.48 -1.67
CA ALA A 49 -5.90 5.15 -0.44
C ALA A 49 -5.56 6.66 -0.45
N ALA A 50 -4.44 7.04 -1.05
CA ALA A 50 -4.06 8.44 -1.22
C ALA A 50 -5.00 9.19 -2.17
N ASN A 51 -5.36 8.56 -3.30
CA ASN A 51 -6.32 9.14 -4.25
C ASN A 51 -7.71 9.29 -3.62
N ASP A 52 -8.21 8.25 -2.94
CA ASP A 52 -9.51 8.30 -2.25
C ASP A 52 -9.55 9.44 -1.22
N SER A 53 -8.45 9.66 -0.50
CA SER A 53 -8.33 10.75 0.48
C SER A 53 -8.32 12.14 -0.18
N ALA A 54 -7.73 12.25 -1.38
CA ALA A 54 -7.70 13.50 -2.15
C ALA A 54 -9.09 13.82 -2.74
N ASP A 55 -9.80 12.79 -3.20
CA ASP A 55 -11.17 12.91 -3.70
C ASP A 55 -12.10 13.34 -2.56
N GLU A 56 -12.02 12.69 -1.39
CA GLU A 56 -12.81 13.08 -0.20
C GLU A 56 -12.53 14.53 0.22
N ALA A 57 -11.27 14.97 0.19
CA ALA A 57 -10.91 16.35 0.49
C ALA A 57 -11.51 17.34 -0.54
N THR A 58 -11.51 16.97 -1.82
CA THR A 58 -12.10 17.77 -2.90
C THR A 58 -13.61 17.90 -2.71
N ASP A 59 -14.30 16.78 -2.47
CA ASP A 59 -15.74 16.75 -2.22
C ASP A 59 -16.10 17.64 -1.01
N LEU A 60 -15.31 17.60 0.07
CA LEU A 60 -15.52 18.45 1.23
C LEU A 60 -15.38 19.93 0.91
N VAL A 61 -14.38 20.32 0.11
CA VAL A 61 -14.19 21.71 -0.33
C VAL A 61 -15.34 22.17 -1.21
N GLU A 62 -15.81 21.34 -2.15
CA GLU A 62 -16.95 21.65 -3.01
C GLU A 62 -18.23 21.86 -2.19
N ARG A 63 -18.48 20.97 -1.23
CA ARG A 63 -19.62 21.08 -0.31
C ARG A 63 -19.53 22.31 0.59
N PHE A 64 -18.33 22.65 1.04
CA PHE A 64 -18.10 23.87 1.81
C PHE A 64 -18.41 25.12 0.98
N ASN A 65 -17.83 25.23 -0.22
CA ASN A 65 -18.03 26.38 -1.10
C ASN A 65 -19.50 26.54 -1.50
N CYS A 66 -20.17 25.44 -1.86
CA CYS A 66 -21.61 25.44 -2.17
C CYS A 66 -22.45 26.01 -1.02
N LYS A 67 -22.17 25.60 0.23
CA LYS A 67 -22.85 26.15 1.41
C LYS A 67 -22.48 27.60 1.68
N ALA A 68 -21.23 27.98 1.46
CA ALA A 68 -20.75 29.35 1.62
C ALA A 68 -21.46 30.33 0.67
N GLU A 69 -21.85 29.85 -0.52
CA GLU A 69 -22.66 30.58 -1.49
C GLU A 69 -24.15 30.68 -1.11
N GLY A 70 -24.58 30.04 -0.01
CA GLY A 70 -25.95 30.10 0.50
C GLY A 70 -26.88 29.00 -0.04
N ASN A 71 -26.34 28.01 -0.76
CA ASN A 71 -27.14 26.87 -1.25
C ASN A 71 -27.39 25.87 -0.11
N SER A 72 -28.62 25.34 -0.05
CA SER A 72 -29.02 24.32 0.93
C SER A 72 -28.91 22.89 0.41
N PHE A 73 -28.81 22.71 -0.91
CA PHE A 73 -28.63 21.42 -1.57
C PHE A 73 -27.28 21.42 -2.29
N CYS A 74 -26.34 20.65 -1.75
CA CYS A 74 -24.97 20.51 -2.27
C CYS A 74 -24.72 19.05 -2.64
N PRO A 75 -23.81 18.79 -3.59
CA PRO A 75 -23.39 17.44 -3.95
C PRO A 75 -22.85 16.64 -2.76
#